data_AF-A0A7C3GR64-F1
#
_entry.id   AF-A0A7C3GR64-F1
#
_cell.length_a   1.000
_cell.length_b   1.000
_cell.length_c   1.000
_cell.angle_alpha   90.00
_cell.angle_beta   90.00
_cell.angle_gamma   90.00
#
_symmetry.space_group_name_H-M   'P 1'
#
loop_
_entity.id
_entity.type
_entity.pdbx_description
1 polymer ?
#
loop_
_entity_poly.entity_id
_entity_poly.type
_entity_poly.pdbx_seq_one_letter_code
_entity_poly.pdbx_strand_id
1 'polypeptide(L)'
;MLLLLLPGLTLAENSWEKNRLIPLDKLTVGPWDNFEATVARDDNTIYYTHDQNRIPTILRQNLQANTTTLLIGKKGDAKEPALDPSGKRLAVTFYGDDAQGDVCLYPLPDGPIQCITSSDSVDKSPFWIDSNHLGYLSRKTEEPEWNMMVYSLKDQARKTILHGLISTPRSTADGRYILFSKALPDNTTRLEAWDRQTGKPVTPPRFDLSGITGSAVASNDGKYLYFNQYLNDTNGDQTIDGNDNSVAFRIPFAQWLGSSRPLLPEQLTSVAKNCKFPTLTANYLYLTCAFEGSLDIYRLPLTGSVPANWSVKQLWEAHDIARSYEARLLILNTLRYRYHRDGIDMLERLLSNHLEIGELTAARYYVGQLHSLYKQNNNQAAAHFYQALGELFLVRSSKQRVPVGVVTNRFQRIVAETRRRIHAQGYSPELTTLMDAWFDYELENEKQALQRLSQYDLSSSKLLPLERMLAFDLYHRLLEKSDPKTLLSIYPLMFNASSLPVDARIYYGFNYLKLLSQTEKNTGKRISIVETQIASLHQPKLIELFRSEVAALELIESKDQKTRNGYFQALNKQLKKDS
;
A
#
# COMPACT_ATOMS: atom_id res chain seq x y z
N MET A 1 46.28 32.49 36.41
CA MET A 1 45.24 31.47 36.62
C MET A 1 43.93 32.01 36.06
N LEU A 2 43.65 31.72 34.79
CA LEU A 2 42.39 32.08 34.11
C LEU A 2 42.04 30.90 33.21
N LEU A 3 41.08 30.07 33.63
CA LEU A 3 40.54 28.96 32.84
C LEU A 3 39.40 29.51 31.96
N LEU A 4 39.58 29.42 30.65
CA LEU A 4 38.53 29.63 29.65
C LEU A 4 37.67 28.36 29.57
N LEU A 5 36.39 28.49 29.93
CA LEU A 5 35.34 27.50 29.66
C LEU A 5 34.91 27.62 28.19
N LEU A 6 35.25 26.61 27.39
CA LEU A 6 34.64 26.37 26.09
C LEU A 6 33.23 25.77 26.30
N PRO A 7 32.19 26.23 25.57
CA PRO A 7 30.90 25.57 25.60
C PRO A 7 31.02 24.21 24.89
N GLY A 8 30.65 23.15 25.62
CA GLY A 8 30.60 21.80 25.07
C GLY A 8 29.64 21.74 23.89
N LEU A 9 30.18 21.41 22.71
CA LEU A 9 29.41 20.87 21.60
C LEU A 9 28.77 19.56 22.10
N THR A 10 27.47 19.60 22.37
CA THR A 10 26.67 18.38 22.48
C THR A 10 26.69 17.71 21.11
N LEU A 11 27.54 16.69 20.97
CA LEU A 11 27.41 15.71 19.90
C LEU A 11 25.97 15.18 19.97
N ALA A 12 25.17 15.48 18.96
CA ALA A 12 23.85 14.88 18.83
C ALA A 12 24.04 13.36 18.85
N GLU A 13 23.51 12.69 19.89
CA GLU A 13 23.44 11.24 19.95
C GLU A 13 22.66 10.75 18.74
N ASN A 14 23.39 10.35 17.71
CA ASN A 14 22.86 9.71 16.51
C ASN A 14 22.52 8.26 16.90
N SER A 15 21.51 8.06 17.74
CA SER A 15 21.06 6.72 18.08
C SER A 15 20.28 6.17 16.89
N TRP A 16 20.80 5.10 16.30
CA TRP A 16 20.17 4.37 15.19
C TRP A 16 18.73 3.93 15.54
N GLU A 17 18.42 3.79 16.84
CA GLU A 17 17.08 3.51 17.36
C GLU A 17 16.07 4.65 17.14
N LYS A 18 16.52 5.92 17.13
CA LYS A 18 15.67 7.11 16.91
C LYS A 18 15.45 7.41 15.42
N ASN A 19 16.27 6.83 14.53
CA ASN A 19 16.26 7.06 13.08
C ASN A 19 15.74 5.85 12.30
N ARG A 20 14.72 5.14 12.82
CA ARG A 20 14.01 4.08 12.10
C ARG A 20 12.49 4.22 12.23
N LEU A 21 11.77 3.56 11.32
CA LEU A 21 10.33 3.38 11.45
C LEU A 21 10.02 2.64 12.76
N ILE A 22 8.96 3.06 13.45
CA ILE A 22 8.47 2.45 14.68
C ILE A 22 7.84 1.11 14.32
N PRO A 23 8.35 -0.02 14.85
CA PRO A 23 7.76 -1.33 14.63
C PRO A 23 6.38 -1.41 15.30
N LEU A 24 5.53 -2.31 14.82
CA LEU A 24 4.26 -2.61 15.47
C LEU A 24 4.54 -3.53 16.68
N ASP A 25 4.05 -3.15 17.85
CA ASP A 25 4.16 -3.95 19.07
C ASP A 25 3.15 -5.09 19.02
N LYS A 26 3.61 -6.34 18.83
CA LYS A 26 2.76 -7.53 18.85
C LYS A 26 2.26 -7.82 20.27
N LEU A 27 0.95 -7.89 20.49
CA LEU A 27 0.34 -8.10 21.81
C LEU A 27 -0.17 -9.53 22.04
N THR A 28 -0.73 -10.16 21.00
CA THR A 28 -1.14 -11.57 21.04
C THR A 28 -0.10 -12.44 20.33
N VAL A 29 0.02 -13.68 20.79
CA VAL A 29 0.89 -14.68 20.19
C VAL A 29 0.19 -16.04 20.18
N GLY A 30 0.45 -16.82 19.15
CA GLY A 30 -0.08 -18.18 19.04
C GLY A 30 -0.22 -18.61 17.58
N PRO A 31 -0.54 -19.88 17.32
CA PRO A 31 -0.79 -20.38 15.97
C PRO A 31 -2.20 -20.07 15.46
N TRP A 32 -3.02 -19.40 16.26
CA TRP A 32 -4.45 -19.17 16.04
C TRP A 32 -4.72 -17.69 15.84
N ASP A 33 -5.81 -17.39 15.12
CA ASP A 33 -6.17 -16.02 14.79
C ASP A 33 -6.74 -15.27 15.99
N ASN A 34 -6.20 -14.08 16.25
CA ASN A 34 -6.64 -13.14 17.27
C ASN A 34 -6.99 -11.81 16.59
N PHE A 35 -8.24 -11.39 16.65
CA PHE A 35 -8.72 -10.23 15.89
C PHE A 35 -9.84 -9.46 16.60
N GLU A 36 -10.15 -8.27 16.07
CA GLU A 36 -11.25 -7.40 16.53
C GLU A 36 -11.20 -7.08 18.03
N ALA A 37 -10.10 -6.44 18.45
CA ALA A 37 -9.92 -6.06 19.84
C ALA A 37 -10.85 -4.90 20.26
N THR A 38 -11.21 -4.90 21.54
CA THR A 38 -11.62 -3.70 22.30
C THR A 38 -10.74 -3.58 23.54
N VAL A 39 -10.46 -2.35 23.95
CA VAL A 39 -9.41 -2.06 24.94
C VAL A 39 -9.98 -1.25 26.09
N ALA A 40 -9.65 -1.65 27.32
CA ALA A 40 -10.01 -0.89 28.50
C ALA A 40 -9.22 0.43 28.58
N ARG A 41 -9.79 1.43 29.25
CA ARG A 41 -9.18 2.77 29.36
C ARG A 41 -7.83 2.78 30.09
N ASP A 42 -7.50 1.70 30.80
CA ASP A 42 -6.25 1.51 31.52
C ASP A 42 -5.07 1.11 30.61
N ASP A 43 -5.31 0.88 29.31
CA ASP A 43 -4.31 0.38 28.36
C ASP A 43 -3.67 -0.96 28.78
N ASN A 44 -4.28 -1.67 29.72
CA ASN A 44 -3.75 -2.89 30.31
C ASN A 44 -4.62 -4.10 30.04
N THR A 45 -5.92 -3.92 29.82
CA THR A 45 -6.83 -5.03 29.52
C THR A 45 -7.33 -4.94 28.08
N ILE A 46 -7.14 -6.01 27.30
CA ILE A 46 -7.74 -6.17 25.98
C ILE A 46 -8.74 -7.33 26.00
N TYR A 47 -9.82 -7.18 25.23
CA TYR A 47 -10.79 -8.23 24.94
C TYR A 47 -10.84 -8.42 23.43
N TYR A 48 -10.80 -9.66 22.97
CA TYR A 48 -10.69 -9.93 21.53
C TYR A 48 -11.31 -11.26 21.13
N THR A 49 -11.61 -11.37 19.84
CA THR A 49 -12.02 -12.63 19.22
C THR A 49 -10.80 -13.51 19.00
N HIS A 50 -10.85 -14.73 19.51
CA HIS A 50 -9.86 -15.78 19.29
C HIS A 50 -10.53 -16.91 18.52
N ASP A 51 -10.01 -17.24 17.34
CA ASP A 51 -10.52 -18.32 16.50
C ASP A 51 -9.54 -19.50 16.50
N GLN A 52 -9.95 -20.57 17.18
CA GLN A 52 -9.26 -21.84 17.18
C GLN A 52 -10.08 -22.87 16.38
N ASN A 53 -9.60 -23.25 15.21
CA ASN A 53 -10.26 -24.23 14.32
C ASN A 53 -11.71 -23.86 13.93
N ARG A 54 -11.96 -22.59 13.62
CA ARG A 54 -13.28 -22.02 13.26
C ARG A 54 -14.28 -21.97 14.41
N ILE A 55 -13.79 -21.96 15.64
CA ILE A 55 -14.59 -21.82 16.86
C ILE A 55 -14.19 -20.49 17.50
N PRO A 56 -14.90 -19.38 17.19
CA PRO A 56 -14.56 -18.09 17.74
C PRO A 56 -15.01 -17.98 19.20
N THR A 57 -14.13 -17.46 20.03
CA THR A 57 -14.34 -17.23 21.47
C THR A 57 -13.85 -15.85 21.86
N ILE A 58 -14.32 -15.33 23.00
CA ILE A 58 -13.80 -14.07 23.55
C ILE A 58 -12.77 -14.37 24.63
N LEU A 59 -11.55 -13.90 24.40
CA LEU A 59 -10.49 -13.90 25.40
C LEU A 59 -10.35 -12.52 26.04
N ARG A 60 -9.92 -12.53 27.29
CA ARG A 60 -9.43 -11.35 28.03
C ARG A 60 -7.94 -11.54 28.27
N GLN A 61 -7.13 -10.54 27.93
CA GLN A 61 -5.69 -10.54 28.24
C GLN A 61 -5.32 -9.30 29.06
N ASN A 62 -4.51 -9.52 30.10
CA ASN A 62 -3.83 -8.46 30.84
C ASN A 62 -2.41 -8.31 30.28
N LEU A 63 -2.08 -7.12 29.78
CA LEU A 63 -0.82 -6.85 29.08
C LEU A 63 0.38 -6.74 30.02
N GLN A 64 0.21 -6.24 31.24
CA GLN A 64 1.28 -6.16 32.25
C GLN A 64 1.60 -7.50 32.88
N ALA A 65 0.56 -8.27 33.25
CA ALA A 65 0.72 -9.59 33.88
C ALA A 65 1.00 -10.70 32.84
N ASN A 66 0.79 -10.41 31.55
CA ASN A 66 0.85 -11.36 30.45
C ASN A 66 -0.03 -12.61 30.68
N THR A 67 -1.23 -12.39 31.23
CA THR A 67 -2.19 -13.47 31.53
C THR A 67 -3.38 -13.38 30.60
N THR A 68 -3.76 -14.52 30.00
CA THR A 68 -4.91 -14.64 29.12
C THR A 68 -5.94 -15.61 29.70
N THR A 69 -7.21 -15.23 29.69
CA THR A 69 -8.33 -16.03 30.22
C THR A 69 -9.48 -16.08 29.22
N LEU A 70 -10.05 -17.27 29.03
CA LEU A 70 -11.31 -17.44 28.29
C LEU A 70 -12.46 -16.78 29.05
N LEU A 71 -13.13 -15.84 28.40
CA LEU A 71 -14.23 -15.08 28.98
C LEU A 71 -15.59 -15.61 28.48
N ILE A 72 -15.76 -15.76 27.17
CA ILE A 72 -16.99 -16.25 26.53
C ILE A 72 -16.60 -17.29 25.48
N GLY A 73 -17.33 -18.40 25.37
CA GLY A 73 -17.00 -19.49 24.43
C GLY A 73 -17.36 -20.89 24.95
N LYS A 74 -17.55 -21.05 26.27
CA LYS A 74 -17.87 -22.38 26.87
C LYS A 74 -19.26 -22.90 26.52
N LYS A 75 -20.20 -22.02 26.18
CA LYS A 75 -21.62 -22.33 25.93
C LYS A 75 -22.04 -22.05 24.48
N GLY A 76 -21.08 -21.80 23.60
CA GLY A 76 -21.33 -21.37 22.23
C GLY A 76 -20.32 -20.34 21.78
N ASP A 77 -20.20 -20.20 20.47
CA ASP A 77 -19.22 -19.34 19.82
C ASP A 77 -19.56 -17.86 20.04
N ALA A 78 -18.54 -17.00 20.08
CA ALA A 78 -18.70 -15.57 20.33
C ALA A 78 -17.61 -14.74 19.63
N LYS A 79 -17.98 -13.55 19.12
CA LYS A 79 -17.07 -12.63 18.44
C LYS A 79 -17.48 -11.16 18.60
N GLU A 80 -16.68 -10.27 18.00
CA GLU A 80 -16.93 -8.83 17.92
C GLU A 80 -17.14 -8.16 19.29
N PRO A 81 -16.22 -8.31 20.26
CA PRO A 81 -16.42 -7.75 21.60
C PRO A 81 -16.43 -6.21 21.56
N ALA A 82 -17.44 -5.62 22.18
CA ALA A 82 -17.60 -4.17 22.31
C ALA A 82 -17.70 -3.78 23.79
N LEU A 83 -16.64 -3.17 24.32
CA LEU A 83 -16.59 -2.69 25.70
C LEU A 83 -17.41 -1.40 25.86
N ASP A 84 -18.27 -1.38 26.88
CA ASP A 84 -19.07 -0.20 27.17
C ASP A 84 -18.20 0.95 27.72
N PRO A 85 -18.64 2.22 27.57
CA PRO A 85 -17.85 3.36 28.03
C PRO A 85 -17.53 3.36 29.52
N SER A 86 -18.32 2.66 30.35
CA SER A 86 -18.07 2.54 31.79
C SER A 86 -17.12 1.38 32.17
N GLY A 87 -16.79 0.49 31.23
CA GLY A 87 -15.91 -0.67 31.44
C GLY A 87 -16.53 -1.78 32.29
N LYS A 88 -17.85 -1.79 32.47
CA LYS A 88 -18.59 -2.72 33.34
C LYS A 88 -19.23 -3.87 32.59
N ARG A 89 -19.32 -3.81 31.26
CA ARG A 89 -19.94 -4.85 30.44
C ARG A 89 -19.37 -4.90 29.03
N LEU A 90 -19.42 -6.09 28.43
CA LEU A 90 -19.20 -6.29 27.00
C LEU A 90 -20.54 -6.51 26.31
N ALA A 91 -20.68 -6.01 25.10
CA ALA A 91 -21.62 -6.54 24.12
C ALA A 91 -20.86 -7.45 23.15
N VAL A 92 -21.48 -8.54 22.70
CA VAL A 92 -20.88 -9.52 21.79
C VAL A 92 -21.91 -10.01 20.79
N THR A 93 -21.44 -10.51 19.65
CA THR A 93 -22.22 -11.38 18.78
C THR A 93 -22.02 -12.83 19.25
N PHE A 94 -23.08 -13.50 19.69
CA PHE A 94 -23.07 -14.81 20.32
C PHE A 94 -23.89 -15.83 19.51
N TYR A 95 -23.38 -17.04 19.36
CA TYR A 95 -23.97 -18.10 18.53
C TYR A 95 -24.37 -19.34 19.35
N GLY A 96 -24.49 -19.22 20.67
CA GLY A 96 -24.83 -20.35 21.54
C GLY A 96 -26.32 -20.67 21.60
N ASP A 97 -27.19 -19.68 21.34
CA ASP A 97 -28.64 -19.87 21.31
C ASP A 97 -29.09 -20.35 19.92
N ASP A 98 -28.55 -19.77 18.84
CA ASP A 98 -28.66 -20.28 17.48
C ASP A 98 -27.51 -19.83 16.54
N ALA A 99 -27.46 -20.39 15.34
CA ALA A 99 -26.37 -20.18 14.37
C ALA A 99 -26.46 -18.84 13.59
N GLN A 100 -27.54 -18.08 13.71
CA GLN A 100 -27.72 -16.78 13.04
C GLN A 100 -26.96 -15.67 13.77
N GLY A 101 -26.77 -15.82 15.07
CA GLY A 101 -26.03 -14.89 15.93
C GLY A 101 -26.95 -13.86 16.56
N ASP A 102 -26.78 -13.72 17.88
CA ASP A 102 -27.51 -12.81 18.74
C ASP A 102 -26.59 -11.76 19.34
N VAL A 103 -27.13 -10.57 19.57
CA VAL A 103 -26.44 -9.54 20.35
C VAL A 103 -26.72 -9.76 21.82
N CYS A 104 -25.66 -10.04 22.58
CA CYS A 104 -25.75 -10.35 24.00
C CYS A 104 -24.83 -9.48 24.85
N LEU A 105 -25.23 -9.29 26.10
CA LEU A 105 -24.52 -8.53 27.11
C LEU A 105 -23.85 -9.48 28.10
N TYR A 106 -22.61 -9.16 28.47
CA TYR A 106 -21.83 -9.89 29.45
C TYR A 106 -21.32 -8.93 30.54
N PRO A 107 -21.78 -9.04 31.79
CA PRO A 107 -21.27 -8.25 32.91
C PRO A 107 -19.79 -8.58 33.22
N LEU A 108 -18.98 -7.55 33.46
CA LEU A 108 -17.56 -7.70 33.84
C LEU A 108 -17.38 -7.54 35.37
N PRO A 109 -16.39 -8.24 35.98
CA PRO A 109 -15.40 -9.10 35.33
C PRO A 109 -15.91 -10.51 35.00
N ASP A 110 -17.00 -10.94 35.64
CA ASP A 110 -17.67 -12.22 35.40
C ASP A 110 -19.18 -12.08 35.65
N GLY A 111 -19.99 -12.78 34.86
CA GLY A 111 -21.45 -12.70 34.91
C GLY A 111 -22.12 -13.62 33.88
N PRO A 112 -23.44 -13.85 34.00
CA PRO A 112 -24.17 -14.59 32.98
C PRO A 112 -24.29 -13.76 31.69
N ILE A 113 -24.09 -14.41 30.55
CA ILE A 113 -24.43 -13.81 29.25
C ILE A 113 -25.96 -13.67 29.14
N GLN A 114 -26.42 -12.51 28.68
CA GLN A 114 -27.83 -12.20 28.51
C GLN A 114 -28.08 -11.61 27.12
N CYS A 115 -28.82 -12.31 26.28
CA CYS A 115 -29.13 -11.88 24.93
C CYS A 115 -30.29 -10.87 24.92
N ILE A 116 -30.15 -9.84 24.09
CA ILE A 116 -31.16 -8.79 23.89
C ILE A 116 -31.85 -8.93 22.53
N THR A 117 -31.41 -9.84 21.67
CA THR A 117 -32.06 -10.28 20.44
C THR A 117 -32.49 -11.74 20.59
N SER A 118 -33.13 -12.28 19.55
CA SER A 118 -33.65 -13.64 19.54
C SER A 118 -33.51 -14.26 18.14
N SER A 119 -33.78 -15.55 18.07
CA SER A 119 -33.61 -16.40 16.88
C SER A 119 -34.47 -16.04 15.65
N ASP A 120 -35.30 -15.01 15.71
CA ASP A 120 -36.11 -14.52 14.60
C ASP A 120 -35.36 -13.52 13.70
N SER A 121 -34.13 -13.16 14.06
CA SER A 121 -33.25 -12.29 13.29
C SER A 121 -31.82 -12.81 13.21
N VAL A 122 -31.08 -12.23 12.27
CA VAL A 122 -29.61 -12.33 12.18
C VAL A 122 -29.08 -11.03 12.74
N ASP A 123 -28.36 -11.07 13.86
CA ASP A 123 -27.85 -9.88 14.54
C ASP A 123 -26.33 -9.90 14.70
N LYS A 124 -25.68 -8.75 14.51
CA LYS A 124 -24.22 -8.65 14.59
C LYS A 124 -23.69 -7.23 14.80
N SER A 125 -22.38 -7.14 14.96
CA SER A 125 -21.60 -5.90 15.03
C SER A 125 -22.11 -4.93 16.10
N PRO A 126 -22.19 -5.36 17.38
CA PRO A 126 -22.62 -4.48 18.46
C PRO A 126 -21.64 -3.30 18.62
N PHE A 127 -22.18 -2.14 18.98
CA PHE A 127 -21.41 -0.93 19.27
C PHE A 127 -22.11 -0.04 20.29
N TRP A 128 -21.36 0.57 21.19
CA TRP A 128 -21.92 1.47 22.20
C TRP A 128 -22.05 2.89 21.68
N ILE A 129 -23.21 3.51 21.87
CA ILE A 129 -23.43 4.94 21.65
C ILE A 129 -23.08 5.72 22.91
N ASP A 130 -23.53 5.21 24.05
CA ASP A 130 -23.21 5.67 25.39
C ASP A 130 -23.44 4.50 26.39
N SER A 131 -23.32 4.74 27.70
CA SER A 131 -23.51 3.69 28.72
C SER A 131 -24.96 3.17 28.86
N ASN A 132 -25.94 3.77 28.19
CA ASN A 132 -27.34 3.36 28.22
C ASN A 132 -27.86 2.90 26.84
N HIS A 133 -27.20 3.24 25.74
CA HIS A 133 -27.66 2.93 24.39
C HIS A 133 -26.64 2.05 23.64
N LEU A 134 -27.12 0.89 23.20
CA LEU A 134 -26.38 -0.05 22.36
C LEU A 134 -26.94 -0.02 20.94
N GLY A 135 -26.08 0.06 19.94
CA GLY A 135 -26.44 -0.16 18.55
C GLY A 135 -25.96 -1.52 18.04
N TYR A 136 -26.63 -2.03 17.00
CA TYR A 136 -26.28 -3.27 16.31
C TYR A 136 -26.91 -3.31 14.91
N LEU A 137 -26.46 -4.24 14.07
CA LEU A 137 -27.09 -4.54 12.79
C LEU A 137 -28.03 -5.74 12.95
N SER A 138 -29.23 -5.63 12.39
CA SER A 138 -30.27 -6.66 12.43
C SER A 138 -30.93 -6.84 11.07
N ARG A 139 -31.25 -8.06 10.68
CA ARG A 139 -32.07 -8.35 9.50
C ARG A 139 -32.82 -9.66 9.66
N LYS A 140 -33.88 -9.84 8.88
CA LYS A 140 -34.45 -11.18 8.71
C LYS A 140 -33.55 -12.02 7.83
N THR A 141 -33.55 -13.34 8.03
CA THR A 141 -32.66 -14.30 7.35
C THR A 141 -32.70 -14.19 5.83
N GLU A 142 -33.87 -13.90 5.26
CA GLU A 142 -34.10 -13.81 3.81
C GLU A 142 -33.85 -12.40 3.23
N GLU A 143 -33.61 -11.39 4.07
CA GLU A 143 -33.43 -10.01 3.63
C GLU A 143 -31.95 -9.70 3.33
N PRO A 144 -31.63 -9.07 2.19
CA PRO A 144 -30.24 -8.71 1.88
C PRO A 144 -29.78 -7.47 2.65
N GLU A 145 -30.69 -6.55 2.98
CA GLU A 145 -30.41 -5.28 3.63
C GLU A 145 -30.43 -5.38 5.15
N TRP A 146 -29.67 -4.51 5.80
CA TRP A 146 -29.54 -4.45 7.26
C TRP A 146 -30.30 -3.25 7.82
N ASN A 147 -30.94 -3.47 8.97
CA ASN A 147 -31.42 -2.41 9.85
C ASN A 147 -30.34 -2.07 10.87
N MET A 148 -29.97 -0.79 10.96
CA MET A 148 -29.20 -0.28 12.09
C MET A 148 -30.16 0.00 13.23
N MET A 149 -30.05 -0.79 14.29
CA MET A 149 -30.90 -0.74 15.46
C MET A 149 -30.21 0.05 16.58
N VAL A 150 -31.02 0.75 17.38
CA VAL A 150 -30.61 1.32 18.68
C VAL A 150 -31.51 0.74 19.76
N TYR A 151 -30.90 0.14 20.77
CA TYR A 151 -31.51 -0.43 21.95
C TYR A 151 -31.18 0.40 23.18
N SER A 152 -32.19 0.74 23.97
CA SER A 152 -32.05 1.41 25.26
C SER A 152 -32.06 0.39 26.39
N LEU A 153 -31.02 0.39 27.21
CA LEU A 153 -30.89 -0.48 28.39
C LEU A 153 -31.91 -0.13 29.49
N LYS A 154 -32.39 1.11 29.52
CA LYS A 154 -33.27 1.61 30.60
C LYS A 154 -34.69 1.10 30.49
N ASP A 155 -35.26 1.16 29.29
CA ASP A 155 -36.66 0.86 28.99
C ASP A 155 -36.82 -0.28 27.98
N GLN A 156 -35.71 -0.87 27.52
CA GLN A 156 -35.66 -1.96 26.55
C GLN A 156 -36.27 -1.59 25.18
N ALA A 157 -36.43 -0.30 24.89
CA ALA A 157 -36.96 0.16 23.61
C ALA A 157 -35.96 -0.10 22.48
N ARG A 158 -36.48 -0.53 21.32
CA ARG A 158 -35.72 -0.73 20.07
C ARG A 158 -36.19 0.25 19.01
N LYS A 159 -35.26 0.84 18.28
CA LYS A 159 -35.56 1.75 17.17
C LYS A 159 -34.63 1.51 16.00
N THR A 160 -35.19 1.32 14.80
CA THR A 160 -34.45 1.39 13.54
C THR A 160 -34.11 2.84 13.23
N ILE A 161 -32.84 3.13 12.97
CA ILE A 161 -32.38 4.47 12.59
C ILE A 161 -31.90 4.55 11.14
N LEU A 162 -31.54 3.42 10.53
CA LEU A 162 -31.12 3.35 9.14
C LEU A 162 -31.44 1.97 8.56
N HIS A 163 -31.75 1.91 7.26
CA HIS A 163 -31.95 0.68 6.50
C HIS A 163 -31.09 0.73 5.23
N GLY A 164 -30.45 -0.39 4.88
CA GLY A 164 -29.76 -0.56 3.59
C GLY A 164 -28.61 -1.56 3.60
N LEU A 165 -27.84 -1.61 2.51
CA LEU A 165 -26.59 -2.37 2.43
C LEU A 165 -25.46 -1.68 3.21
N ILE A 166 -25.48 -1.84 4.53
CA ILE A 166 -24.56 -1.20 5.47
C ILE A 166 -23.74 -2.21 6.28
N SER A 167 -22.55 -1.80 6.73
CA SER A 167 -21.64 -2.62 7.52
C SER A 167 -20.78 -1.79 8.50
N THR A 168 -20.15 -2.49 9.43
CA THR A 168 -19.15 -1.97 10.38
C THR A 168 -19.55 -0.68 11.12
N PRO A 169 -20.72 -0.62 11.78
CA PRO A 169 -21.13 0.59 12.48
C PRO A 169 -20.28 0.84 13.74
N ARG A 170 -19.92 2.09 13.99
CA ARG A 170 -19.22 2.55 15.19
C ARG A 170 -19.70 3.95 15.61
N SER A 171 -19.97 4.16 16.89
CA SER A 171 -20.31 5.49 17.40
C SER A 171 -19.06 6.34 17.64
N THR A 172 -19.19 7.65 17.48
CA THR A 172 -18.25 8.61 18.10
C THR A 172 -18.40 8.61 19.61
N ALA A 173 -17.34 9.00 20.33
CA ALA A 173 -17.32 8.98 21.79
C ALA A 173 -18.35 9.93 22.44
N ASP A 174 -18.72 11.01 21.76
CA ASP A 174 -19.79 11.93 22.18
C ASP A 174 -21.21 11.40 21.85
N GLY A 175 -21.29 10.24 21.19
CA GLY A 175 -22.55 9.64 20.75
C GLY A 175 -23.25 10.40 19.63
N ARG A 176 -22.68 11.47 19.05
CA ARG A 176 -23.38 12.29 18.06
C ARG A 176 -23.47 11.60 16.71
N TYR A 177 -22.38 11.01 16.24
CA TYR A 177 -22.31 10.38 14.93
C TYR A 177 -22.17 8.87 15.05
N ILE A 178 -22.82 8.14 14.14
CA ILE A 178 -22.55 6.71 13.93
C ILE A 178 -21.92 6.55 12.56
N LEU A 179 -20.65 6.17 12.51
CA LEU A 179 -19.90 5.86 11.30
C LEU A 179 -20.33 4.50 10.77
N PHE A 180 -20.48 4.34 9.46
CA PHE A 180 -20.79 3.06 8.83
C PHE A 180 -20.32 3.03 7.38
N SER A 181 -20.06 1.83 6.87
CA SER A 181 -19.75 1.61 5.45
C SER A 181 -21.03 1.27 4.70
N LYS A 182 -21.26 1.91 3.55
CA LYS A 182 -22.39 1.68 2.67
C LYS A 182 -21.92 1.08 1.34
N ALA A 183 -22.49 -0.06 0.95
CA ALA A 183 -22.26 -0.62 -0.38
C ALA A 183 -23.03 0.18 -1.43
N LEU A 184 -22.39 0.43 -2.57
CA LEU A 184 -22.95 1.16 -3.70
C LEU A 184 -23.21 0.21 -4.88
N PRO A 185 -24.10 0.57 -5.83
CA PRO A 185 -24.43 -0.29 -6.98
C PRO A 185 -23.26 -0.62 -7.90
N ASP A 186 -22.16 0.14 -7.83
CA ASP A 186 -20.92 -0.08 -8.57
C ASP A 186 -19.96 -1.07 -7.86
N ASN A 187 -20.46 -1.80 -6.85
CA ASN A 187 -19.70 -2.70 -5.97
C ASN A 187 -18.58 -2.00 -5.18
N THR A 188 -18.61 -0.67 -5.06
CA THR A 188 -17.72 0.06 -4.17
C THR A 188 -18.36 0.28 -2.80
N THR A 189 -17.53 0.52 -1.78
CA THR A 189 -18.00 0.95 -0.47
C THR A 189 -17.72 2.43 -0.25
N ARG A 190 -18.58 3.10 0.51
CA ARG A 190 -18.37 4.47 0.96
C ARG A 190 -18.57 4.56 2.46
N LEU A 191 -17.63 5.21 3.14
CA LEU A 191 -17.79 5.56 4.55
C LEU A 191 -18.75 6.75 4.68
N GLU A 192 -19.78 6.59 5.49
CA GLU A 192 -20.80 7.60 5.80
C GLU A 192 -20.95 7.75 7.32
N ALA A 193 -21.64 8.81 7.74
CA ALA A 193 -21.96 9.04 9.15
C ALA A 193 -23.45 9.32 9.31
N TRP A 194 -24.10 8.76 10.33
CA TRP A 194 -25.45 9.12 10.72
C TRP A 194 -25.37 10.18 11.81
N ASP A 195 -25.87 11.39 11.56
CA ASP A 195 -25.95 12.44 12.57
C ASP A 195 -27.22 12.25 13.43
N ARG A 196 -27.03 11.83 14.68
CA ARG A 196 -28.15 11.60 15.62
C ARG A 196 -28.85 12.88 16.05
N GLN A 197 -28.19 14.04 15.94
CA GLN A 197 -28.79 15.32 16.27
C GLN A 197 -29.81 15.74 15.20
N THR A 198 -29.49 15.54 13.93
CA THR A 198 -30.37 15.91 12.81
C THR A 198 -31.25 14.77 12.30
N GLY A 199 -30.93 13.53 12.66
CA GLY A 199 -31.62 12.33 12.20
C GLY A 199 -31.42 12.07 10.70
N LYS A 200 -30.25 12.41 10.16
CA LYS A 200 -29.96 12.30 8.72
C LYS A 200 -28.55 11.73 8.48
N PRO A 201 -28.34 11.03 7.35
CA PRO A 201 -27.00 10.65 6.93
C PRO A 201 -26.22 11.88 6.45
N VAL A 202 -24.94 11.90 6.77
CA VAL A 202 -23.91 12.79 6.27
C VAL A 202 -23.06 11.96 5.33
N THR A 203 -22.81 12.50 4.14
CA THR A 203 -22.07 11.82 3.07
C THR A 203 -20.82 12.62 2.72
N PRO A 204 -19.73 12.46 3.48
CA PRO A 204 -18.45 13.07 3.16
C PRO A 204 -17.88 12.59 1.82
N PRO A 205 -16.90 13.32 1.25
CA PRO A 205 -16.19 12.89 0.06
C PRO A 205 -15.35 11.64 0.35
N ARG A 206 -15.05 10.89 -0.71
CA ARG A 206 -14.07 9.80 -0.65
C ARG A 206 -12.68 10.36 -0.32
N PHE A 207 -11.81 9.52 0.22
CA PHE A 207 -10.41 9.88 0.39
C PHE A 207 -9.70 9.97 -0.96
N ASP A 208 -8.68 10.83 -1.03
CA ASP A 208 -7.77 10.89 -2.17
C ASP A 208 -6.77 9.71 -2.10
N LEU A 209 -7.31 8.51 -2.28
CA LEU A 209 -6.61 7.22 -2.25
C LEU A 209 -7.21 6.29 -3.30
N SER A 210 -6.43 5.28 -3.71
CA SER A 210 -6.93 4.15 -4.49
C SER A 210 -7.77 3.19 -3.63
N GLY A 211 -8.63 2.42 -4.29
CA GLY A 211 -9.34 1.28 -3.68
C GLY A 211 -10.51 1.66 -2.77
N ILE A 212 -10.75 0.86 -1.73
CA ILE A 212 -11.97 0.95 -0.91
C ILE A 212 -11.67 1.10 0.59
N THR A 213 -12.57 1.80 1.29
CA THR A 213 -12.48 2.01 2.74
C THR A 213 -13.18 0.88 3.49
N GLY A 214 -12.51 0.37 4.52
CA GLY A 214 -13.03 -0.64 5.44
C GLY A 214 -13.65 -0.02 6.70
N SER A 215 -13.37 -0.63 7.85
CA SER A 215 -13.85 -0.18 9.15
C SER A 215 -13.20 1.14 9.59
N ALA A 216 -13.95 1.96 10.34
CA ALA A 216 -13.49 3.24 10.84
C ALA A 216 -13.92 3.48 12.29
N VAL A 217 -13.14 4.28 13.01
CA VAL A 217 -13.37 4.67 14.40
C VAL A 217 -12.89 6.11 14.62
N ALA A 218 -13.67 6.90 15.35
CA ALA A 218 -13.24 8.25 15.74
C ALA A 218 -12.43 8.21 17.03
N SER A 219 -11.48 9.14 17.18
CA SER A 219 -10.75 9.30 18.43
C SER A 219 -11.68 9.74 19.57
N ASN A 220 -11.35 9.35 20.80
CA ASN A 220 -12.13 9.72 21.97
C ASN A 220 -12.20 11.24 22.20
N ASP A 221 -11.19 11.99 21.75
CA ASP A 221 -11.16 13.45 21.79
C ASP A 221 -11.85 14.11 20.58
N GLY A 222 -12.43 13.33 19.66
CA GLY A 222 -13.15 13.79 18.48
C GLY A 222 -12.30 14.43 17.40
N LYS A 223 -10.97 14.45 17.54
CA LYS A 223 -10.07 15.15 16.60
C LYS A 223 -9.84 14.39 15.30
N TYR A 224 -9.69 13.07 15.36
CA TYR A 224 -9.28 12.26 14.22
C TYR A 224 -10.26 11.12 13.97
N LEU A 225 -10.41 10.79 12.69
CA LEU A 225 -10.99 9.55 12.22
C LEU A 225 -9.85 8.61 11.84
N TYR A 226 -9.86 7.40 12.37
CA TYR A 226 -8.96 6.31 12.00
C TYR A 226 -9.75 5.30 11.16
N PHE A 227 -9.14 4.78 10.10
CA PHE A 227 -9.79 3.81 9.24
C PHE A 227 -8.76 2.92 8.56
N ASN A 228 -9.19 1.76 8.05
CA ASN A 228 -8.38 0.95 7.16
C ASN A 228 -8.82 1.13 5.69
N GLN A 229 -7.86 1.10 4.78
CA GLN A 229 -8.07 1.22 3.34
C GLN A 229 -7.40 0.04 2.63
N TYR A 230 -8.10 -0.59 1.71
CA TYR A 230 -7.54 -1.56 0.78
C TYR A 230 -7.07 -0.76 -0.45
N LEU A 231 -5.76 -0.62 -0.63
CA LEU A 231 -5.16 0.25 -1.66
C LEU A 231 -4.85 -0.48 -2.96
N ASN A 232 -4.61 -1.77 -2.83
CA ASN A 232 -3.84 -2.63 -3.72
C ASN A 232 -4.59 -3.94 -3.92
N ASP A 233 -4.40 -4.56 -5.08
CA ASP A 233 -4.98 -5.87 -5.44
C ASP A 233 -3.93 -6.95 -5.11
N THR A 234 -3.70 -7.11 -3.81
CA THR A 234 -2.64 -7.95 -3.26
C THR A 234 -2.86 -9.44 -3.45
N ASN A 235 -4.11 -9.87 -3.69
CA ASN A 235 -4.41 -11.27 -4.04
C ASN A 235 -4.39 -11.52 -5.57
N GLY A 236 -4.28 -10.46 -6.38
CA GLY A 236 -4.16 -10.52 -7.84
C GLY A 236 -5.46 -10.90 -8.56
N ASP A 237 -6.61 -10.74 -7.91
CA ASP A 237 -7.90 -11.08 -8.49
C ASP A 237 -8.51 -9.95 -9.34
N GLN A 238 -7.87 -8.77 -9.39
CA GLN A 238 -8.25 -7.50 -10.05
C GLN A 238 -9.42 -6.75 -9.41
N THR A 239 -9.83 -7.16 -8.22
CA THR A 239 -10.86 -6.50 -7.44
C THR A 239 -10.23 -6.06 -6.14
N ILE A 240 -10.12 -4.75 -5.92
CA ILE A 240 -9.69 -4.26 -4.61
C ILE A 240 -10.85 -4.44 -3.64
N ASP A 241 -10.75 -5.43 -2.75
CA ASP A 241 -11.81 -5.76 -1.81
C ASP A 241 -11.29 -6.15 -0.40
N GLY A 242 -12.18 -6.70 0.44
CA GLY A 242 -11.85 -7.06 1.83
C GLY A 242 -10.82 -8.19 1.98
N ASN A 243 -10.55 -8.93 0.90
CA ASN A 243 -9.57 -10.01 0.84
C ASN A 243 -8.14 -9.49 0.63
N ASP A 244 -7.98 -8.22 0.27
CA ASP A 244 -6.67 -7.60 0.12
C ASP A 244 -6.03 -7.17 1.45
N ASN A 245 -4.75 -6.83 1.34
CA ASN A 245 -4.02 -6.20 2.42
C ASN A 245 -4.54 -4.77 2.63
N SER A 246 -5.00 -4.50 3.85
CA SER A 246 -5.38 -3.15 4.23
C SER A 246 -4.26 -2.40 4.95
N VAL A 247 -4.41 -1.08 4.92
CA VAL A 247 -3.50 -0.11 5.52
C VAL A 247 -4.28 0.81 6.45
N ALA A 248 -3.74 1.09 7.64
CA ALA A 248 -4.35 2.03 8.55
C ALA A 248 -4.01 3.48 8.17
N PHE A 249 -5.01 4.35 8.26
CA PHE A 249 -4.94 5.78 7.98
C PHE A 249 -5.61 6.59 9.09
N ARG A 250 -5.30 7.88 9.16
CA ARG A 250 -6.12 8.85 9.90
C ARG A 250 -6.31 10.18 9.17
N ILE A 251 -7.33 10.91 9.57
CA ILE A 251 -7.65 12.24 9.03
C ILE A 251 -8.37 13.10 10.08
N PRO A 252 -8.24 14.44 10.08
CA PRO A 252 -9.03 15.29 10.97
C PRO A 252 -10.53 15.10 10.74
N PHE A 253 -11.25 14.69 11.80
CA PHE A 253 -12.63 14.23 11.68
C PHE A 253 -13.59 15.34 11.23
N ALA A 254 -13.48 16.52 11.84
CA ALA A 254 -14.28 17.69 11.47
C ALA A 254 -14.03 18.14 10.02
N GLN A 255 -12.78 18.03 9.54
CA GLN A 255 -12.45 18.38 8.16
C GLN A 255 -13.09 17.40 7.18
N TRP A 256 -13.07 16.10 7.48
CA TRP A 256 -13.72 15.09 6.66
C TRP A 256 -15.24 15.33 6.58
N LEU A 257 -15.91 15.52 7.72
CA LEU A 257 -17.35 15.79 7.77
C LEU A 257 -17.77 17.03 6.98
N GLY A 258 -16.95 18.09 6.99
CA GLY A 258 -17.27 19.38 6.36
C GLY A 258 -16.75 19.57 4.94
N SER A 259 -15.98 18.62 4.40
CA SER A 259 -15.38 18.78 3.06
C SER A 259 -16.37 18.44 1.95
N SER A 260 -16.21 19.09 0.79
CA SER A 260 -16.88 18.73 -0.47
C SER A 260 -15.93 18.10 -1.49
N ARG A 261 -14.63 18.04 -1.16
CA ARG A 261 -13.58 17.53 -2.05
C ARG A 261 -12.83 16.37 -1.40
N PRO A 262 -12.30 15.43 -2.21
CA PRO A 262 -11.44 14.38 -1.68
C PRO A 262 -10.30 14.95 -0.83
N LEU A 263 -9.99 14.26 0.26
CA LEU A 263 -8.94 14.65 1.18
C LEU A 263 -7.88 13.55 1.23
N LEU A 264 -6.61 13.95 1.22
CA LEU A 264 -5.49 13.05 1.43
C LEU A 264 -5.34 12.76 2.94
N PRO A 265 -5.50 11.50 3.39
CA PRO A 265 -5.29 11.10 4.77
C PRO A 265 -3.82 10.77 5.07
N GLU A 266 -3.47 10.71 6.35
CA GLU A 266 -2.14 10.28 6.81
C GLU A 266 -2.06 8.77 6.87
N GLN A 267 -1.11 8.16 6.16
CA GLN A 267 -0.84 6.73 6.23
C GLN A 267 -0.11 6.37 7.53
N LEU A 268 -0.62 5.38 8.27
CA LEU A 268 -0.09 4.99 9.58
C LEU A 268 0.70 3.68 9.55
N THR A 269 0.36 2.74 8.66
CA THR A 269 1.05 1.45 8.53
C THR A 269 1.53 1.22 7.11
N SER A 270 2.48 0.31 6.92
CA SER A 270 2.90 -0.13 5.58
C SER A 270 1.87 -1.09 4.98
N VAL A 271 1.75 -1.11 3.65
CA VAL A 271 0.93 -2.08 2.91
C VAL A 271 1.39 -3.53 3.08
N ALA A 272 2.64 -3.74 3.48
CA ALA A 272 3.17 -5.07 3.79
C ALA A 272 2.60 -5.71 5.09
N LYS A 273 1.81 -4.98 5.89
CA LYS A 273 1.37 -5.44 7.22
C LYS A 273 -0.08 -5.91 7.30
N ASN A 274 -0.90 -5.64 6.28
CA ASN A 274 -2.32 -6.05 6.26
C ASN A 274 -3.07 -5.78 7.58
N CYS A 275 -3.20 -4.51 7.95
CA CYS A 275 -3.77 -4.11 9.24
C CYS A 275 -5.22 -3.61 9.12
N LYS A 276 -6.12 -4.22 9.88
CA LYS A 276 -7.60 -4.06 9.91
C LYS A 276 -8.09 -3.71 11.32
N PHE A 277 -9.38 -3.36 11.41
CA PHE A 277 -10.13 -3.20 12.66
C PHE A 277 -9.48 -2.25 13.68
N PRO A 278 -9.33 -0.95 13.36
CA PRO A 278 -8.78 0.02 14.29
C PRO A 278 -9.66 0.15 15.54
N THR A 279 -9.01 0.12 16.70
CA THR A 279 -9.56 0.52 17.99
C THR A 279 -8.50 1.33 18.75
N LEU A 280 -8.89 2.17 19.69
CA LEU A 280 -7.94 3.09 20.31
C LEU A 280 -8.27 3.43 21.75
N THR A 281 -7.23 3.87 22.46
CA THR A 281 -7.33 4.55 23.74
C THR A 281 -6.82 5.98 23.61
N ALA A 282 -6.63 6.69 24.73
CA ALA A 282 -6.03 8.01 24.70
C ALA A 282 -4.55 7.99 24.24
N ASN A 283 -3.88 6.83 24.34
CA ASN A 283 -2.43 6.73 24.16
C ASN A 283 -2.04 5.94 22.91
N TYR A 284 -2.83 4.93 22.54
CA TYR A 284 -2.43 3.97 21.51
C TYR A 284 -3.54 3.67 20.52
N LEU A 285 -3.10 3.37 19.30
CA LEU A 285 -3.89 2.69 18.29
C LEU A 285 -3.62 1.19 18.39
N TYR A 286 -4.67 0.39 18.26
CA TYR A 286 -4.61 -1.06 18.22
C TYR A 286 -5.23 -1.53 16.90
N LEU A 287 -4.60 -2.52 16.27
CA LEU A 287 -4.97 -3.04 14.96
C LEU A 287 -4.88 -4.56 14.98
N THR A 288 -5.74 -5.23 14.23
CA THR A 288 -5.51 -6.63 13.85
C THR A 288 -4.62 -6.62 12.61
N CYS A 289 -3.48 -7.29 12.60
CA CYS A 289 -2.63 -7.39 11.42
C CYS A 289 -2.31 -8.85 11.09
N ALA A 290 -2.23 -9.17 9.80
CA ALA A 290 -1.78 -10.49 9.35
C ALA A 290 -0.25 -10.51 9.26
N PHE A 291 0.39 -11.35 10.06
CA PHE A 291 1.84 -11.55 10.01
C PHE A 291 2.16 -13.04 10.19
N GLU A 292 3.08 -13.56 9.37
CA GLU A 292 3.54 -14.97 9.44
C GLU A 292 2.42 -16.03 9.36
N GLY A 293 1.30 -15.70 8.68
CA GLY A 293 0.21 -16.65 8.44
C GLY A 293 -0.86 -16.72 9.54
N SER A 294 -0.85 -15.80 10.51
CA SER A 294 -1.90 -15.65 11.52
C SER A 294 -2.31 -14.19 11.71
N LEU A 295 -3.54 -13.97 12.15
CA LEU A 295 -4.03 -12.66 12.62
C LEU A 295 -3.63 -12.45 14.07
N ASP A 296 -3.04 -11.30 14.37
CA ASP A 296 -2.71 -10.91 15.74
C ASP A 296 -3.05 -9.45 16.01
N ILE A 297 -3.17 -9.11 17.28
CA ILE A 297 -3.39 -7.75 17.75
C ILE A 297 -2.04 -7.07 17.94
N TYR A 298 -1.91 -5.91 17.32
CA TYR A 298 -0.75 -5.05 17.40
C TYR A 298 -1.13 -3.70 17.99
N ARG A 299 -0.15 -3.05 18.59
CA ARG A 299 -0.25 -1.69 19.14
C ARG A 299 0.79 -0.79 18.49
N LEU A 300 0.43 0.47 18.30
CA LEU A 300 1.32 1.52 17.79
C LEU A 300 0.93 2.90 18.33
N PRO A 301 1.82 3.90 18.27
CA PRO A 301 1.46 5.27 18.58
C PRO A 301 0.30 5.75 17.69
N LEU A 302 -0.51 6.68 18.19
CA LEU A 302 -1.61 7.30 17.43
C LEU A 302 -1.15 7.96 16.11
N THR A 303 0.14 8.27 15.96
CA THR A 303 0.75 8.85 14.75
C THR A 303 1.31 7.82 13.76
N GLY A 304 1.13 6.53 14.02
CA GLY A 304 1.57 5.48 13.11
C GLY A 304 3.04 5.09 13.27
N SER A 305 3.52 4.29 12.31
CA SER A 305 4.89 3.79 12.25
C SER A 305 5.94 4.85 11.90
N VAL A 306 5.55 6.00 11.34
CA VAL A 306 6.49 7.08 11.02
C VAL A 306 6.55 8.08 12.19
N PRO A 307 7.71 8.26 12.86
CA PRO A 307 7.82 9.17 13.99
C PRO A 307 7.29 10.57 13.67
N ALA A 308 6.44 11.11 14.54
CA ALA A 308 5.71 12.36 14.30
C ALA A 308 6.64 13.58 14.13
N ASN A 309 7.82 13.54 14.75
CA ASN A 309 8.79 14.63 14.78
C ASN A 309 9.83 14.58 13.64
N TRP A 310 9.75 13.61 12.73
CA TRP A 310 10.71 13.52 11.62
C TRP A 310 10.55 14.68 10.63
N SER A 311 11.67 15.34 10.37
CA SER A 311 11.80 16.40 9.35
C SER A 311 11.75 15.84 7.92
N VAL A 312 11.56 16.73 6.94
CA VAL A 312 11.66 16.39 5.50
C VAL A 312 12.99 15.71 5.16
N LYS A 313 14.10 16.17 5.76
CA LYS A 313 15.43 15.61 5.52
C LYS A 313 15.50 14.15 5.99
N GLN A 314 15.05 13.88 7.21
CA GLN A 314 15.04 12.52 7.79
C GLN A 314 14.12 11.57 7.00
N LEU A 315 12.99 12.08 6.48
CA LEU A 315 12.12 11.28 5.61
C LEU A 315 12.82 10.88 4.31
N TRP A 316 13.56 11.80 3.66
CA TRP A 316 14.33 11.45 2.47
C TRP A 316 15.49 10.50 2.77
N GLU A 317 16.22 10.72 3.86
CA GLU A 317 17.26 9.78 4.32
C GLU A 317 16.66 8.37 4.56
N ALA A 318 15.51 8.29 5.21
CA ALA A 318 14.79 7.03 5.44
C ALA A 318 14.30 6.39 4.13
N HIS A 319 13.84 7.19 3.17
CA HIS A 319 13.43 6.72 1.84
C HIS A 319 14.61 6.09 1.08
N ASP A 320 15.77 6.74 1.12
CA ASP A 320 16.95 6.32 0.34
C ASP A 320 17.56 5.02 0.87
N ILE A 321 17.49 4.79 2.19
CA ILE A 321 17.96 3.54 2.81
C ILE A 321 16.89 2.45 2.90
N ALA A 322 15.63 2.76 2.57
CA ALA A 322 14.54 1.80 2.63
C ALA A 322 14.78 0.66 1.64
N ARG A 323 14.73 -0.57 2.16
CA ARG A 323 14.99 -1.81 1.41
C ARG A 323 13.76 -2.39 0.72
N SER A 324 12.57 -1.90 1.04
CA SER A 324 11.32 -2.35 0.44
C SER A 324 10.54 -1.16 -0.11
N TYR A 325 9.85 -1.38 -1.22
CA TYR A 325 9.04 -0.36 -1.89
C TYR A 325 7.80 0.00 -1.06
N GLU A 326 7.26 -0.93 -0.27
CA GLU A 326 6.14 -0.68 0.66
C GLU A 326 6.52 0.28 1.79
N ALA A 327 7.78 0.22 2.25
CA ALA A 327 8.31 1.20 3.20
C ALA A 327 8.52 2.56 2.54
N ARG A 328 9.02 2.59 1.30
CA ARG A 328 9.14 3.83 0.51
C ARG A 328 7.78 4.49 0.29
N LEU A 329 6.75 3.73 -0.07
CA LEU A 329 5.38 4.25 -0.24
C LEU A 329 4.84 4.90 1.04
N LEU A 330 5.04 4.27 2.20
CA LEU A 330 4.66 4.85 3.49
C LEU A 330 5.36 6.20 3.74
N ILE A 331 6.66 6.29 3.42
CA ILE A 331 7.45 7.52 3.60
C ILE A 331 7.02 8.62 2.61
N LEU A 332 6.79 8.27 1.34
CA LEU A 332 6.32 9.19 0.31
C LEU A 332 4.92 9.75 0.66
N ASN A 333 3.98 8.90 1.09
CA ASN A 333 2.67 9.37 1.55
C ASN A 333 2.76 10.22 2.82
N THR A 334 3.74 9.98 3.68
CA THR A 334 4.01 10.86 4.84
C THR A 334 4.51 12.24 4.39
N LEU A 335 5.41 12.30 3.40
CA LEU A 335 5.87 13.56 2.80
C LEU A 335 4.71 14.34 2.16
N ARG A 336 3.82 13.65 1.44
CA ARG A 336 2.61 14.25 0.85
C ARG A 336 1.71 14.86 1.91
N TYR A 337 1.38 14.08 2.94
CA TYR A 337 0.44 14.52 3.96
C TYR A 337 1.00 15.61 4.87
N ARG A 338 2.15 15.36 5.52
CA ARG A 338 2.68 16.24 6.58
C ARG A 338 3.33 17.52 6.04
N TYR A 339 3.83 17.48 4.80
CA TYR A 339 4.61 18.57 4.21
C TYR A 339 4.06 19.07 2.88
N HIS A 340 2.84 18.66 2.50
CA HIS A 340 2.15 19.08 1.27
C HIS A 340 2.99 18.94 0.00
N ARG A 341 3.81 17.87 -0.05
CA ARG A 341 4.64 17.53 -1.21
C ARG A 341 3.84 16.68 -2.17
N ASP A 342 2.93 17.28 -2.94
CA ASP A 342 2.01 16.55 -3.81
C ASP A 342 2.12 16.96 -5.29
N GLY A 343 3.36 17.23 -5.73
CA GLY A 343 3.67 17.59 -7.11
C GLY A 343 3.71 16.38 -8.05
N ILE A 344 3.87 16.68 -9.33
CA ILE A 344 4.06 15.67 -10.39
C ILE A 344 5.21 14.70 -10.04
N ASP A 345 6.34 15.22 -9.55
CA ASP A 345 7.50 14.42 -9.16
C ASP A 345 7.19 13.40 -8.06
N MET A 346 6.32 13.77 -7.12
CA MET A 346 5.88 12.87 -6.06
C MET A 346 4.96 11.77 -6.61
N LEU A 347 4.00 12.12 -7.46
CA LEU A 347 3.09 11.15 -8.07
C LEU A 347 3.83 10.18 -8.99
N GLU A 348 4.85 10.63 -9.71
CA GLU A 348 5.73 9.76 -10.50
C GLU A 348 6.52 8.78 -9.61
N ARG A 349 7.00 9.23 -8.45
CA ARG A 349 7.66 8.34 -7.46
C ARG A 349 6.69 7.32 -6.89
N LEU A 350 5.47 7.72 -6.53
CA LEU A 350 4.43 6.80 -6.06
C LEU A 350 4.10 5.76 -7.13
N LEU A 351 3.85 6.22 -8.36
CA LEU A 351 3.62 5.34 -9.50
C LEU A 351 4.76 4.34 -9.67
N SER A 352 6.00 4.80 -9.71
CA SER A 352 7.18 3.92 -9.84
C SER A 352 7.23 2.86 -8.73
N ASN A 353 7.04 3.25 -7.46
CA ASN A 353 7.07 2.28 -6.35
C ASN A 353 5.91 1.28 -6.41
N HIS A 354 4.71 1.68 -6.86
CA HIS A 354 3.60 0.74 -7.07
C HIS A 354 3.87 -0.24 -8.22
N LEU A 355 4.53 0.20 -9.30
CA LEU A 355 4.92 -0.70 -10.38
C LEU A 355 5.95 -1.74 -9.94
N GLU A 356 6.88 -1.35 -9.07
CA GLU A 356 7.92 -2.25 -8.55
C GLU A 356 7.36 -3.37 -7.65
N ILE A 357 6.22 -3.14 -6.97
CA ILE A 357 5.51 -4.17 -6.22
C ILE A 357 4.44 -4.89 -7.05
N GLY A 358 4.36 -4.63 -8.36
CA GLY A 358 3.41 -5.29 -9.27
C GLY A 358 1.96 -4.81 -9.18
N GLU A 359 1.71 -3.68 -8.50
CA GLU A 359 0.37 -3.19 -8.16
C GLU A 359 -0.22 -2.30 -9.26
N LEU A 360 -0.69 -2.92 -10.33
CA LEU A 360 -1.20 -2.22 -11.51
C LEU A 360 -2.48 -1.43 -11.21
N THR A 361 -3.34 -1.91 -10.32
CA THR A 361 -4.60 -1.22 -10.00
C THR A 361 -4.35 0.10 -9.27
N ALA A 362 -3.46 0.11 -8.27
CA ALA A 362 -3.03 1.33 -7.59
C ALA A 362 -2.24 2.24 -8.54
N ALA A 363 -1.36 1.69 -9.37
CA ALA A 363 -0.63 2.45 -10.39
C ALA A 363 -1.57 3.21 -11.34
N ARG A 364 -2.68 2.60 -11.79
CA ARG A 364 -3.68 3.25 -12.64
C ARG A 364 -4.30 4.49 -12.01
N TYR A 365 -4.50 4.50 -10.69
CA TYR A 365 -5.00 5.66 -9.98
C TYR A 365 -4.02 6.85 -10.07
N TYR A 366 -2.73 6.63 -9.82
CA TYR A 366 -1.71 7.69 -9.95
C TYR A 366 -1.50 8.14 -11.40
N VAL A 367 -1.61 7.22 -12.36
CA VAL A 367 -1.62 7.56 -13.79
C VAL A 367 -2.77 8.51 -14.13
N GLY A 368 -3.97 8.30 -13.58
CA GLY A 368 -5.12 9.20 -13.78
C GLY A 368 -4.89 10.59 -13.18
N GLN A 369 -4.23 10.67 -12.02
CA GLN A 369 -3.83 11.95 -11.42
C GLN A 369 -2.79 12.68 -12.27
N LEU A 370 -1.74 11.98 -12.70
CA LEU A 370 -0.69 12.52 -13.56
C LEU A 370 -1.26 13.03 -14.89
N HIS A 371 -2.13 12.26 -15.54
CA HIS A 371 -2.86 12.71 -16.73
C HIS A 371 -3.56 14.05 -16.48
N SER A 372 -4.33 14.14 -15.38
CA SER A 372 -5.09 15.34 -15.04
C SER A 372 -4.18 16.55 -14.79
N LEU A 373 -3.09 16.37 -14.05
CA LEU A 373 -2.13 17.44 -13.75
C LEU A 373 -1.35 17.91 -14.97
N TYR A 374 -0.87 16.99 -15.82
CA TYR A 374 -0.18 17.38 -17.06
C TYR A 374 -1.13 18.09 -18.03
N LYS A 375 -2.39 17.67 -18.08
CA LYS A 375 -3.43 18.37 -18.87
C LYS A 375 -3.66 19.79 -18.35
N GLN A 376 -3.77 19.97 -17.04
CA GLN A 376 -3.89 21.29 -16.41
C GLN A 376 -2.66 22.18 -16.66
N ASN A 377 -1.47 21.58 -16.72
CA ASN A 377 -0.20 22.26 -17.01
C ASN A 377 0.08 22.44 -18.51
N ASN A 378 -0.91 22.22 -19.39
CA ASN A 378 -0.80 22.34 -20.85
C ASN A 378 0.27 21.45 -21.50
N ASN A 379 0.69 20.36 -20.85
CA ASN A 379 1.58 19.37 -21.43
C ASN A 379 0.78 18.19 -21.99
N GLN A 380 0.24 18.38 -23.20
CA GLN A 380 -0.62 17.38 -23.85
C GLN A 380 0.11 16.07 -24.16
N ALA A 381 1.40 16.13 -24.54
CA ALA A 381 2.18 14.93 -24.83
C ALA A 381 2.27 14.01 -23.60
N ALA A 382 2.59 14.58 -22.43
CA ALA A 382 2.64 13.81 -21.19
C ALA A 382 1.26 13.34 -20.74
N ALA A 383 0.23 14.18 -20.86
CA ALA A 383 -1.14 13.79 -20.55
C ALA A 383 -1.59 12.59 -21.39
N HIS A 384 -1.32 12.60 -22.70
CA HIS A 384 -1.62 11.48 -23.60
C HIS A 384 -0.82 10.22 -23.25
N PHE A 385 0.48 10.36 -22.94
CA PHE A 385 1.30 9.23 -22.49
C PHE A 385 0.71 8.55 -21.26
N TYR A 386 0.39 9.31 -20.21
CA TYR A 386 -0.19 8.74 -18.99
C TYR A 386 -1.59 8.14 -19.26
N GLN A 387 -2.43 8.77 -20.09
CA GLN A 387 -3.71 8.17 -20.47
C GLN A 387 -3.52 6.81 -21.18
N ALA A 388 -2.58 6.72 -22.12
CA ALA A 388 -2.25 5.48 -22.82
C ALA A 388 -1.66 4.42 -21.88
N LEU A 389 -0.81 4.83 -20.93
CA LEU A 389 -0.25 3.94 -19.92
C LEU A 389 -1.34 3.32 -19.02
N GLY A 390 -2.38 4.10 -18.68
CA GLY A 390 -3.51 3.59 -17.90
C GLY A 390 -4.33 2.52 -18.63
N GLU A 391 -4.42 2.62 -19.96
CA GLU A 391 -5.04 1.62 -20.84
C GLU A 391 -4.14 0.37 -20.98
N LEU A 392 -2.82 0.55 -21.07
CA LEU A 392 -1.89 -0.58 -21.03
C LEU A 392 -2.00 -1.36 -19.71
N PHE A 393 -2.08 -0.67 -18.57
CA PHE A 393 -2.26 -1.35 -17.28
C PHE A 393 -3.58 -2.10 -17.17
N LEU A 394 -4.66 -1.62 -17.81
CA LEU A 394 -5.92 -2.38 -17.90
C LEU A 394 -5.73 -3.69 -18.68
N VAL A 395 -4.99 -3.66 -19.79
CA VAL A 395 -4.68 -4.87 -20.57
C VAL A 395 -3.80 -5.82 -19.74
N ARG A 396 -2.71 -5.31 -19.15
CA ARG A 396 -1.78 -6.12 -18.38
C ARG A 396 -2.43 -6.74 -17.15
N SER A 397 -3.25 -5.98 -16.42
CA SER A 397 -4.01 -6.53 -15.29
C SER A 397 -4.92 -7.64 -15.79
N SER A 398 -5.71 -7.40 -16.86
CA SER A 398 -6.62 -8.40 -17.44
C SER A 398 -5.94 -9.73 -17.80
N LYS A 399 -4.67 -9.71 -18.23
CA LYS A 399 -3.89 -10.91 -18.54
C LYS A 399 -3.56 -11.76 -17.32
N GLN A 400 -3.42 -11.18 -16.13
CA GLN A 400 -3.10 -11.92 -14.90
C GLN A 400 -4.15 -12.98 -14.53
N ARG A 401 -5.39 -12.85 -15.02
CA ARG A 401 -6.48 -13.85 -14.86
C ARG A 401 -6.43 -15.00 -15.87
N VAL A 402 -5.60 -14.88 -16.90
CA VAL A 402 -5.51 -15.88 -17.96
C VAL A 402 -4.37 -16.84 -17.62
N PRO A 403 -4.54 -18.16 -17.81
CA PRO A 403 -3.44 -19.10 -17.66
C PRO A 403 -2.23 -18.69 -18.50
N VAL A 404 -1.03 -18.88 -17.95
CA VAL A 404 0.23 -18.55 -18.63
C VAL A 404 0.30 -19.30 -19.97
N GLY A 405 0.64 -18.59 -21.06
CA GLY A 405 0.75 -19.17 -22.39
C GLY A 405 -0.58 -19.34 -23.13
N VAL A 406 -1.67 -18.76 -22.61
CA VAL A 406 -3.01 -18.87 -23.21
C VAL A 406 -3.53 -17.48 -23.56
N VAL A 407 -4.00 -17.33 -24.78
CA VAL A 407 -4.70 -16.11 -25.24
C VAL A 407 -6.18 -16.45 -25.43
N THR A 408 -7.02 -16.03 -24.49
CA THR A 408 -8.47 -16.29 -24.56
C THR A 408 -9.19 -15.30 -25.47
N ASN A 409 -10.32 -15.71 -26.05
CA ASN A 409 -11.19 -14.82 -26.84
C ASN A 409 -11.65 -13.59 -26.04
N ARG A 410 -11.90 -13.74 -24.73
CA ARG A 410 -12.24 -12.62 -23.84
C ARG A 410 -11.09 -11.63 -23.76
N PHE A 411 -9.87 -12.10 -23.54
CA PHE A 411 -8.68 -11.25 -23.48
C PHE A 411 -8.41 -10.55 -24.81
N GLN A 412 -8.53 -11.25 -25.94
CA GLN A 412 -8.41 -10.65 -27.28
C GLN A 412 -9.39 -9.50 -27.50
N ARG A 413 -10.65 -9.65 -27.06
CA ARG A 413 -11.65 -8.57 -27.13
C ARG A 413 -11.24 -7.36 -26.31
N ILE A 414 -10.75 -7.56 -25.09
CA ILE A 414 -10.25 -6.47 -24.22
C ILE A 414 -9.12 -5.73 -24.92
N VAL A 415 -8.15 -6.44 -25.49
CA VAL A 415 -7.03 -5.83 -26.23
C VAL A 415 -7.54 -5.07 -27.46
N ALA A 416 -8.42 -5.66 -28.26
CA ALA A 416 -8.97 -5.04 -29.47
C ALA A 416 -9.80 -3.78 -29.18
N GLU A 417 -10.62 -3.81 -28.12
CA GLU A 417 -11.37 -2.64 -27.64
C GLU A 417 -10.44 -1.53 -27.15
N THR A 418 -9.42 -1.90 -26.38
CA THR A 418 -8.42 -0.96 -25.86
C THR A 418 -7.62 -0.32 -26.99
N ARG A 419 -7.15 -1.11 -27.96
CA ARG A 419 -6.50 -0.63 -29.18
C ARG A 419 -7.40 0.36 -29.93
N ARG A 420 -8.68 0.05 -30.14
CA ARG A 420 -9.63 1.00 -30.76
C ARG A 420 -9.74 2.31 -29.99
N ARG A 421 -9.79 2.26 -28.65
CA ARG A 421 -9.80 3.48 -27.83
C ARG A 421 -8.53 4.30 -28.04
N ILE A 422 -7.34 3.69 -27.95
CA ILE A 422 -6.04 4.36 -28.17
C ILE A 422 -6.01 5.09 -29.52
N HIS A 423 -6.39 4.39 -30.60
CA HIS A 423 -6.37 4.96 -31.96
C HIS A 423 -7.39 6.10 -32.16
N ALA A 424 -8.47 6.15 -31.36
CA ALA A 424 -9.47 7.21 -31.42
C ALA A 424 -9.09 8.50 -30.68
N GLN A 425 -8.06 8.50 -29.84
CA GLN A 425 -7.71 9.64 -28.97
C GLN A 425 -6.78 10.68 -29.62
N GLY A 426 -6.38 10.49 -30.88
CA GLY A 426 -5.52 11.44 -31.60
C GLY A 426 -4.11 11.55 -31.01
N TYR A 427 -3.58 10.46 -30.44
CA TYR A 427 -2.22 10.40 -29.93
C TYR A 427 -1.18 10.48 -31.05
N SER A 428 0.09 10.74 -30.68
CA SER A 428 1.16 10.74 -31.67
C SER A 428 1.36 9.33 -32.28
N PRO A 429 1.84 9.24 -33.53
CA PRO A 429 2.14 7.96 -34.17
C PRO A 429 3.14 7.12 -33.37
N GLU A 430 4.12 7.75 -32.72
CA GLU A 430 5.15 7.09 -31.91
C GLU A 430 4.54 6.43 -30.67
N LEU A 431 3.70 7.16 -29.92
CA LEU A 431 3.02 6.62 -28.74
C LEU A 431 2.06 5.48 -29.14
N THR A 432 1.33 5.64 -30.24
CA THR A 432 0.42 4.61 -30.76
C THR A 432 1.20 3.35 -31.16
N THR A 433 2.35 3.52 -31.81
CA THR A 433 3.25 2.40 -32.19
C THR A 433 3.75 1.65 -30.96
N LEU A 434 4.17 2.37 -29.92
CA LEU A 434 4.61 1.76 -28.66
C LEU A 434 3.48 0.97 -27.98
N MET A 435 2.28 1.53 -27.90
CA MET A 435 1.12 0.83 -27.31
C MET A 435 0.74 -0.41 -28.13
N ASP A 436 0.74 -0.32 -29.46
CA ASP A 436 0.44 -1.46 -30.32
C ASP A 436 1.49 -2.57 -30.19
N ALA A 437 2.77 -2.23 -30.05
CA ALA A 437 3.84 -3.18 -29.79
C ALA A 437 3.62 -3.92 -28.47
N TRP A 438 3.25 -3.20 -27.40
CA TRP A 438 2.88 -3.82 -26.13
C TRP A 438 1.66 -4.73 -26.24
N PHE A 439 0.61 -4.30 -26.94
CA PHE A 439 -0.57 -5.13 -27.13
C PHE A 439 -0.28 -6.41 -27.92
N ASP A 440 0.56 -6.34 -28.95
CA ASP A 440 0.99 -7.52 -29.70
C ASP A 440 1.82 -8.47 -28.82
N TYR A 441 2.69 -7.93 -27.96
CA TYR A 441 3.44 -8.73 -26.97
C TYR A 441 2.49 -9.39 -25.95
N GLU A 442 1.50 -8.67 -25.46
CA GLU A 442 0.55 -9.22 -24.50
C GLU A 442 -0.32 -10.32 -25.12
N LEU A 443 -0.57 -10.26 -26.43
CA LEU A 443 -1.22 -11.31 -27.24
C LEU A 443 -0.27 -12.43 -27.69
N GLU A 444 0.94 -12.51 -27.14
CA GLU A 444 1.96 -13.53 -27.47
C GLU A 444 2.44 -13.48 -28.93
N ASN A 445 2.26 -12.35 -29.61
CA ASN A 445 2.76 -12.10 -30.96
C ASN A 445 4.08 -11.31 -30.93
N GLU A 446 5.12 -11.95 -30.40
CA GLU A 446 6.43 -11.34 -30.17
C GLU A 446 7.07 -10.80 -31.46
N LYS A 447 6.90 -11.49 -32.59
CA LYS A 447 7.44 -11.05 -33.89
C LYS A 447 6.82 -9.74 -34.35
N GLN A 448 5.50 -9.61 -34.25
CA GLN A 448 4.82 -8.37 -34.64
C GLN A 448 5.13 -7.24 -33.65
N ALA A 449 5.19 -7.56 -32.35
CA ALA A 449 5.60 -6.61 -31.31
C ALA A 449 7.00 -6.03 -31.62
N LEU A 450 7.98 -6.89 -31.90
CA LEU A 450 9.34 -6.46 -32.23
C LEU A 450 9.40 -5.66 -33.54
N GLN A 451 8.63 -6.06 -34.56
CA GLN A 451 8.55 -5.32 -35.82
C GLN A 451 8.07 -3.88 -35.60
N ARG A 452 7.00 -3.69 -34.81
CA ARG A 452 6.50 -2.35 -34.45
C ARG A 452 7.51 -1.59 -33.61
N LEU A 453 8.05 -2.24 -32.58
CA LEU A 453 8.99 -1.60 -31.67
C LEU A 453 10.26 -1.16 -32.41
N SER A 454 10.72 -1.89 -33.43
CA SER A 454 11.88 -1.49 -34.25
C SER A 454 11.69 -0.16 -35.00
N GLN A 455 10.45 0.29 -35.18
CA GLN A 455 10.11 1.58 -35.79
C GLN A 455 10.09 2.72 -34.76
N TYR A 456 10.18 2.42 -33.46
CA TYR A 456 10.13 3.39 -32.38
C TYR A 456 11.52 3.99 -32.12
N ASP A 457 11.64 5.32 -32.25
CA ASP A 457 12.90 6.03 -32.01
C ASP A 457 13.17 6.20 -30.51
N LEU A 458 13.82 5.20 -29.91
CA LEU A 458 14.26 5.25 -28.53
C LEU A 458 15.32 6.33 -28.28
N SER A 459 15.97 6.88 -29.30
CA SER A 459 17.00 7.92 -29.13
C SER A 459 16.40 9.32 -28.90
N SER A 460 15.14 9.54 -29.28
CA SER A 460 14.47 10.84 -29.22
C SER A 460 14.57 11.54 -27.87
N SER A 461 15.09 12.77 -27.88
CA SER A 461 15.20 13.62 -26.68
C SER A 461 13.84 14.10 -26.14
N LYS A 462 12.76 13.89 -26.89
CA LYS A 462 11.39 14.29 -26.53
C LYS A 462 10.67 13.25 -25.66
N LEU A 463 11.21 12.04 -25.54
CA LEU A 463 10.59 10.98 -24.76
C LEU A 463 10.61 11.31 -23.27
N LEU A 464 9.49 11.03 -22.60
CA LEU A 464 9.46 11.04 -21.15
C LEU A 464 10.37 9.94 -20.59
N PRO A 465 10.97 10.13 -19.39
CA PRO A 465 11.81 9.10 -18.77
C PRO A 465 11.10 7.75 -18.67
N LEU A 466 9.85 7.73 -18.19
CA LEU A 466 9.07 6.51 -18.04
C LEU A 466 8.67 5.90 -19.40
N GLU A 467 8.39 6.72 -20.41
CA GLU A 467 8.09 6.24 -21.77
C GLU A 467 9.30 5.50 -22.38
N ARG A 468 10.49 6.08 -22.24
CA ARG A 468 11.74 5.47 -22.66
C ARG A 468 12.01 4.17 -21.91
N MET A 469 11.82 4.15 -20.59
CA MET A 469 11.97 2.94 -19.78
C MET A 469 10.97 1.85 -20.19
N LEU A 470 9.72 2.22 -20.50
CA LEU A 470 8.68 1.31 -20.94
C LEU A 470 8.99 0.68 -22.30
N ALA A 471 9.49 1.46 -23.26
CA ALA A 471 9.93 0.94 -24.55
C ALA A 471 11.14 0.00 -24.42
N PHE A 472 12.12 0.36 -23.57
CA PHE A 472 13.28 -0.48 -23.30
C PHE A 472 12.92 -1.79 -22.60
N ASP A 473 12.00 -1.78 -21.63
CA ASP A 473 11.52 -3.01 -20.97
C ASP A 473 10.93 -3.99 -22.00
N LEU A 474 10.19 -3.49 -22.99
CA LEU A 474 9.67 -4.34 -24.06
C LEU A 474 10.79 -4.91 -24.94
N TYR A 475 11.79 -4.11 -25.33
CA TYR A 475 12.97 -4.62 -26.04
C TYR A 475 13.68 -5.71 -25.25
N HIS A 476 13.88 -5.49 -23.95
CA HIS A 476 14.52 -6.46 -23.07
C HIS A 476 13.76 -7.77 -23.06
N ARG A 477 12.44 -7.74 -22.86
CA ARG A 477 11.58 -8.94 -22.85
C ARG A 477 11.61 -9.71 -24.17
N LEU A 478 11.58 -9.00 -25.29
CA LEU A 478 11.56 -9.60 -26.63
C LEU A 478 12.92 -10.17 -27.04
N LEU A 479 14.03 -9.53 -26.64
CA LEU A 479 15.37 -9.79 -27.20
C LEU A 479 16.34 -10.51 -26.26
N GLU A 480 16.17 -10.43 -24.93
CA GLU A 480 17.17 -10.98 -23.98
C GLU A 480 17.52 -12.44 -24.26
N LYS A 481 16.52 -13.25 -24.61
CA LYS A 481 16.71 -14.68 -24.94
C LYS A 481 16.88 -14.94 -26.43
N SER A 482 16.20 -14.18 -27.28
CA SER A 482 16.10 -14.46 -28.72
C SER A 482 17.26 -13.86 -29.52
N ASP A 483 17.67 -12.64 -29.19
CA ASP A 483 18.75 -11.91 -29.86
C ASP A 483 19.43 -10.91 -28.90
N PRO A 484 20.25 -11.41 -27.96
CA PRO A 484 20.92 -10.57 -26.98
C PRO A 484 21.97 -9.63 -27.60
N LYS A 485 22.41 -9.88 -28.84
CA LYS A 485 23.35 -8.98 -29.55
C LYS A 485 22.65 -7.71 -30.00
N THR A 486 21.43 -7.81 -30.51
CA THR A 486 20.61 -6.64 -30.81
C THR A 486 20.25 -5.89 -29.52
N LEU A 487 19.93 -6.59 -28.42
CA LEU A 487 19.69 -5.92 -27.14
C LEU A 487 20.91 -5.12 -26.65
N LEU A 488 22.13 -5.65 -26.81
CA LEU A 488 23.37 -4.95 -26.47
C LEU A 488 23.55 -3.63 -27.23
N SER A 489 23.11 -3.54 -28.48
CA SER A 489 23.23 -2.30 -29.26
C SER A 489 22.23 -1.22 -28.83
N ILE A 490 21.17 -1.61 -28.10
CA ILE A 490 20.12 -0.70 -27.60
C ILE A 490 20.49 -0.10 -26.25
N TYR A 491 21.19 -0.83 -25.38
CA TYR A 491 21.60 -0.35 -24.05
C TYR A 491 22.28 1.05 -24.02
N PRO A 492 23.17 1.39 -24.96
CA PRO A 492 23.75 2.73 -25.04
C PRO A 492 22.71 3.85 -25.15
N LEU A 493 21.56 3.60 -25.77
CA LEU A 493 20.45 4.57 -25.85
C LEU A 493 19.83 4.86 -24.48
N MET A 494 20.04 4.00 -23.49
CA MET A 494 19.56 4.18 -22.12
C MET A 494 20.61 4.87 -21.25
N PHE A 495 21.81 4.30 -21.12
CA PHE A 495 22.82 4.89 -20.23
C PHE A 495 23.42 6.21 -20.75
N ASN A 496 23.26 6.54 -22.04
CA ASN A 496 23.60 7.86 -22.58
C ASN A 496 22.45 8.89 -22.55
N ALA A 497 21.22 8.48 -22.26
CA ALA A 497 20.08 9.38 -22.26
C ALA A 497 20.17 10.41 -21.13
N SER A 498 20.31 11.69 -21.48
CA SER A 498 20.36 12.79 -20.49
C SER A 498 19.02 13.04 -19.80
N SER A 499 17.91 12.57 -20.36
CA SER A 499 16.58 12.65 -19.73
C SER A 499 16.42 11.68 -18.56
N LEU A 500 17.27 10.66 -18.45
CA LEU A 500 17.22 9.70 -17.33
C LEU A 500 18.06 10.19 -16.15
N PRO A 501 17.59 9.96 -14.90
CA PRO A 501 18.40 10.19 -13.71
C PRO A 501 19.72 9.40 -13.76
N VAL A 502 20.76 9.94 -13.13
CA VAL A 502 22.10 9.31 -13.11
C VAL A 502 22.04 7.87 -12.62
N ASP A 503 21.26 7.57 -11.58
CA ASP A 503 21.16 6.23 -11.01
C ASP A 503 20.52 5.23 -11.99
N ALA A 504 19.49 5.65 -12.74
CA ALA A 504 18.90 4.84 -13.80
C ALA A 504 19.92 4.56 -14.92
N ARG A 505 20.70 5.58 -15.30
CA ARG A 505 21.75 5.41 -16.31
C ARG A 505 22.84 4.44 -15.84
N ILE A 506 23.25 4.51 -14.57
CA ILE A 506 24.18 3.54 -13.95
C ILE A 506 23.58 2.13 -13.97
N TYR A 507 22.30 1.97 -13.62
CA TYR A 507 21.61 0.68 -13.68
C TYR A 507 21.67 0.06 -15.08
N TYR A 508 21.37 0.83 -16.13
CA TYR A 508 21.46 0.33 -17.51
C TYR A 508 22.91 0.06 -17.93
N GLY A 509 23.87 0.88 -17.49
CA GLY A 509 25.30 0.64 -17.72
C GLY A 509 25.77 -0.68 -17.10
N PHE A 510 25.35 -0.98 -15.86
CA PHE A 510 25.68 -2.23 -15.19
C PHE A 510 25.07 -3.44 -15.91
N ASN A 511 23.79 -3.36 -16.29
CA ASN A 511 23.12 -4.45 -17.00
C ASN A 511 23.69 -4.68 -18.41
N TYR A 512 24.15 -3.63 -19.09
CA TYR A 512 24.91 -3.74 -20.33
C TYR A 512 26.17 -4.58 -20.15
N LEU A 513 27.01 -4.26 -19.15
CA LEU A 513 28.25 -5.00 -18.87
C LEU A 513 27.97 -6.46 -18.51
N LYS A 514 26.92 -6.69 -17.71
CA LYS A 514 26.44 -8.04 -17.38
C LYS A 514 26.08 -8.83 -18.64
N LEU A 515 25.26 -8.28 -19.53
CA LEU A 515 24.86 -8.94 -20.78
C LEU A 515 26.05 -9.13 -21.73
N LEU A 516 26.99 -8.18 -21.78
CA LEU A 516 28.21 -8.28 -22.58
C LEU A 516 29.08 -9.47 -22.13
N SER A 517 29.23 -9.66 -20.82
CA SER A 517 29.95 -10.82 -20.26
C SER A 517 29.30 -12.17 -20.59
N GLN A 518 27.98 -12.17 -20.79
CA GLN A 518 27.23 -13.37 -21.14
C GLN A 518 27.38 -13.72 -22.62
N THR A 519 27.44 -12.72 -23.49
CA THR A 519 27.41 -12.86 -24.96
C THR A 519 28.79 -12.89 -25.62
N GLU A 520 29.78 -12.17 -25.11
CA GLU A 520 31.15 -12.16 -25.61
C GLU A 520 32.09 -12.78 -24.57
N LYS A 521 32.58 -13.99 -24.86
CA LYS A 521 33.46 -14.73 -23.93
C LYS A 521 34.91 -14.34 -24.05
N ASN A 522 35.33 -13.74 -25.17
CA ASN A 522 36.70 -13.30 -25.35
C ASN A 522 36.94 -12.01 -24.55
N THR A 523 37.82 -12.08 -23.56
CA THR A 523 38.10 -10.95 -22.67
C THR A 523 38.75 -9.77 -23.39
N GLY A 524 39.73 -9.98 -24.27
CA GLY A 524 40.30 -8.92 -25.10
C GLY A 524 39.27 -8.19 -25.97
N LYS A 525 38.32 -8.90 -26.58
CA LYS A 525 37.20 -8.27 -27.32
C LYS A 525 36.29 -7.46 -26.40
N ARG A 526 35.97 -7.98 -25.20
CA ARG A 526 35.18 -7.23 -24.22
C ARG A 526 35.87 -5.93 -23.82
N ILE A 527 37.17 -5.98 -23.53
CA ILE A 527 37.97 -4.78 -23.21
C ILE A 527 37.82 -3.74 -24.33
N SER A 528 38.06 -4.13 -25.59
CA SER A 528 37.95 -3.21 -26.74
C SER A 528 36.54 -2.61 -26.90
N ILE A 529 35.48 -3.41 -26.70
CA ILE A 529 34.09 -2.93 -26.73
C ILE A 529 33.84 -1.91 -25.62
N VAL A 530 34.25 -2.21 -24.38
CA VAL A 530 34.05 -1.34 -23.22
C VAL A 530 34.85 -0.03 -23.35
N GLU A 531 36.09 -0.09 -23.84
CA GLU A 531 36.90 1.11 -24.13
C GLU A 531 36.26 2.01 -25.19
N THR A 532 35.68 1.41 -26.23
CA THR A 532 34.92 2.16 -27.24
C THR A 532 33.73 2.89 -26.61
N GLN A 533 33.01 2.23 -25.69
CA GLN A 533 31.91 2.89 -24.97
C GLN A 533 32.41 4.02 -24.07
N ILE A 534 33.52 3.82 -23.35
CA ILE A 534 34.14 4.86 -22.49
C ILE A 534 34.43 6.14 -23.29
N ALA A 535 34.91 6.03 -24.53
CA ALA A 535 35.18 7.20 -25.38
C ALA A 535 33.92 8.02 -25.72
N SER A 536 32.74 7.40 -25.70
CA SER A 536 31.45 8.05 -25.96
C SER A 536 30.71 8.54 -24.69
N LEU A 537 31.17 8.12 -23.51
CA LEU A 537 30.53 8.45 -22.24
C LEU A 537 30.91 9.86 -21.76
N HIS A 538 29.91 10.61 -21.31
CA HIS A 538 30.12 11.94 -20.71
C HIS A 538 29.85 11.99 -19.20
N GLN A 539 29.19 10.96 -18.63
CA GLN A 539 28.81 10.96 -17.22
C GLN A 539 29.94 10.31 -16.37
N PRO A 540 30.53 11.02 -15.40
CA PRO A 540 31.72 10.53 -14.69
C PRO A 540 31.56 9.20 -13.95
N LYS A 541 30.44 8.96 -13.28
CA LYS A 541 30.15 7.70 -12.57
C LYS A 541 30.02 6.51 -13.53
N LEU A 542 29.46 6.72 -14.71
CA LEU A 542 29.41 5.69 -15.75
C LEU A 542 30.79 5.39 -16.32
N ILE A 543 31.61 6.42 -16.57
CA ILE A 543 33.00 6.24 -16.99
C ILE A 543 33.76 5.41 -15.93
N GLU A 544 33.55 5.72 -14.66
CA GLU A 544 34.16 4.98 -13.54
C GLU A 544 33.69 3.53 -13.47
N LEU A 545 32.40 3.26 -13.62
CA LEU A 545 31.84 1.91 -13.72
C LEU A 545 32.51 1.10 -14.84
N PHE A 546 32.59 1.67 -16.05
CA PHE A 546 33.14 0.97 -17.21
C PHE A 546 34.66 0.79 -17.09
N ARG A 547 35.39 1.76 -16.54
CA ARG A 547 36.82 1.61 -16.24
C ARG A 547 37.09 0.52 -15.19
N SER A 548 36.19 0.38 -14.22
CA SER A 548 36.28 -0.68 -13.21
C SER A 548 36.14 -2.06 -13.86
N GLU A 549 35.24 -2.21 -14.84
CA GLU A 549 35.12 -3.45 -15.61
C GLU A 549 36.40 -3.74 -16.42
N VAL A 550 36.97 -2.75 -17.12
CA VAL A 550 38.22 -2.94 -17.86
C VAL A 550 39.35 -3.40 -16.93
N ALA A 551 39.55 -2.73 -15.80
CA ALA A 551 40.59 -3.10 -14.83
C ALA A 551 40.35 -4.51 -14.25
N ALA A 552 39.10 -4.91 -14.02
CA ALA A 552 38.77 -6.27 -13.58
C ALA A 552 39.08 -7.32 -14.66
N LEU A 553 38.80 -7.03 -15.92
CA LEU A 553 39.09 -7.92 -17.05
C LEU A 553 40.60 -8.06 -17.29
N GLU A 554 41.35 -6.97 -17.27
CA GLU A 554 42.80 -6.99 -17.40
C GLU A 554 43.49 -7.71 -16.23
N LEU A 555 42.96 -7.57 -15.01
CA LEU A 555 43.41 -8.31 -13.84
C LEU A 555 43.25 -9.83 -14.01
N ILE A 556 42.18 -10.27 -14.68
CA ILE A 556 41.91 -11.68 -14.98
C ILE A 556 42.86 -12.22 -16.06
N GLU A 557 43.18 -11.43 -17.09
CA GLU A 557 44.08 -11.85 -18.17
C GLU A 557 45.57 -11.79 -17.78
N SER A 558 45.93 -10.94 -16.83
CA SER A 558 47.33 -10.70 -16.47
C SER A 558 47.99 -11.93 -15.82
N LYS A 559 49.07 -12.41 -16.44
CA LYS A 559 49.90 -13.53 -15.93
C LYS A 559 51.01 -13.09 -14.97
N ASP A 560 51.34 -11.80 -14.95
CA ASP A 560 52.43 -11.24 -14.16
C ASP A 560 51.94 -10.59 -12.85
N GLN A 561 52.55 -10.95 -11.72
CA GLN A 561 52.11 -10.51 -10.40
C GLN A 561 52.24 -8.99 -10.20
N LYS A 562 53.26 -8.36 -10.78
CA LYS A 562 53.47 -6.91 -10.67
C LYS A 562 52.36 -6.15 -11.39
N THR A 563 51.99 -6.62 -12.58
CA THR A 563 50.89 -6.07 -13.38
C THR A 563 49.53 -6.27 -12.69
N ARG A 564 49.27 -7.47 -12.12
CA ARG A 564 48.06 -7.72 -11.31
C ARG A 564 47.94 -6.79 -10.11
N ASN A 565 49.04 -6.52 -9.39
CA ASN A 565 49.04 -5.59 -8.27
C ASN A 565 48.66 -4.16 -8.70
N GLY A 566 49.08 -3.74 -9.90
CA GLY A 566 48.71 -2.44 -10.47
C GLY A 566 47.20 -2.31 -10.70
N TYR A 567 46.58 -3.30 -11.34
CA TYR A 567 45.13 -3.30 -11.57
C TYR A 567 44.32 -3.41 -10.27
N PHE A 568 44.77 -4.21 -9.31
CA PHE A 568 44.15 -4.30 -8.00
C PHE A 568 44.18 -2.95 -7.25
N GLN A 569 45.30 -2.22 -7.32
CA GLN A 569 45.40 -0.88 -6.74
C GLN A 569 44.47 0.12 -7.43
N ALA A 570 44.30 0.05 -8.76
CA ALA A 570 43.37 0.89 -9.51
C ALA A 570 41.92 0.66 -9.06
N LEU A 571 41.49 -0.61 -8.97
CA LEU A 571 40.16 -0.99 -8.47
C LEU A 571 39.93 -0.52 -7.03
N ASN A 572 40.91 -0.73 -6.15
CA ASN A 572 40.81 -0.33 -4.74
C ASN A 572 40.75 1.21 -4.58
N LYS A 573 41.45 1.95 -5.44
CA LYS A 573 41.40 3.43 -5.46
C LYS A 573 40.02 3.94 -5.87
N GLN A 574 39.34 3.25 -6.79
CA GLN A 574 37.97 3.59 -7.20
C GLN A 574 36.97 3.29 -6.09
N LEU A 575 37.06 2.11 -5.46
CA LEU A 575 36.17 1.73 -4.35
C LEU A 575 36.25 2.65 -3.13
N LYS A 576 37.42 3.23 -2.84
CA LYS A 576 37.64 4.17 -1.72
C LYS A 576 37.17 5.59 -1.98
N LYS A 577 36.81 5.94 -3.22
CA LYS A 577 36.43 7.31 -3.57
C LYS A 577 34.98 7.64 -3.20
N ASP A 578 34.17 6.60 -2.96
CA ASP A 578 32.75 6.67 -2.65
C ASP A 578 32.41 6.17 -1.22
N SER A 579 33.42 5.83 -0.41
CA SER A 579 33.30 5.58 1.05
C SER A 579 33.68 6.82 1.84
#